data_AF-A0A843CBF2-F1
#
_entry.id   AF-A0A843CBF2-F1
#
_cell.length_a   1.000
_cell.length_b   1.000
_cell.length_c   1.000
_cell.angle_alpha   90.00
_cell.angle_beta   90.00
_cell.angle_gamma   90.00
#
_symmetry.space_group_name_H-M   'P 1'
#
loop_
_entity.id
_entity.type
_entity.pdbx_description
1 polymer ?
#
loop_
_entity_poly.entity_id
_entity_poly.type
_entity_poly.pdbx_seq_one_letter_code
_entity_poly.pdbx_strand_id
1 'polypeptide(L)'
;MKTKNCVICNIRKGKRFCVKEDNFICSKCCGIVRDPQLCPNDCPYLFSVTEKKKAGEWPLYRVLMTTPKGSRSIVVAREKENGKLQFISVLVDEWKMGLKDCLGEHDISKKEFDKLVAMQPDYADANLNECKEIIKRGILIAETLGLRIPRDFREFKYILGDLDNVEVTGSLYKCFECGKGDLPDDIVEQIKEVTLHDVAAGVCGTEDETMLYFVCDKCKGEEEGEEGVA
;
A
#
# COMPACT_ATOMS: atom_id res chain seq x y z
N MET A 1 9.14 42.56 -5.18
CA MET A 1 10.19 41.79 -4.49
C MET A 1 10.77 40.77 -5.48
N LYS A 2 12.06 40.86 -5.86
CA LYS A 2 12.67 39.89 -6.81
C LYS A 2 12.71 38.51 -6.16
N THR A 3 12.17 37.50 -6.84
CA THR A 3 12.15 36.11 -6.33
C THR A 3 13.57 35.55 -6.37
N LYS A 4 14.13 35.18 -5.20
CA LYS A 4 15.46 34.56 -5.12
C LYS A 4 15.40 33.14 -5.67
N ASN A 5 16.42 32.71 -6.39
CA ASN A 5 16.57 31.31 -6.79
C ASN A 5 16.96 30.46 -5.58
N CYS A 6 16.66 29.16 -5.65
CA CYS A 6 17.03 28.18 -4.63
C CYS A 6 18.55 28.08 -4.54
N VAL A 7 19.13 28.31 -3.35
CA VAL A 7 20.59 28.29 -3.19
C VAL A 7 21.21 26.91 -3.51
N ILE A 8 20.47 25.81 -3.28
CA ILE A 8 20.96 24.45 -3.54
C ILE A 8 21.07 24.13 -5.04
N CYS A 9 20.03 24.42 -5.83
CA CYS A 9 19.99 24.00 -7.24
C CYS A 9 20.14 25.13 -8.25
N ASN A 10 20.02 26.39 -7.82
CA ASN A 10 20.03 27.61 -8.65
C ASN A 10 19.05 27.65 -9.86
N ILE A 11 18.26 26.60 -10.07
CA ILE A 11 17.32 26.45 -11.20
C ILE A 11 15.90 26.86 -10.80
N ARG A 12 15.47 26.48 -9.60
CA ARG A 12 14.09 26.67 -9.13
C ARG A 12 13.97 27.90 -8.24
N LYS A 13 12.79 28.50 -8.17
CA LYS A 13 12.51 29.59 -7.22
C LYS A 13 12.64 29.10 -5.78
N GLY A 14 13.41 29.83 -4.98
CA GLY A 14 13.53 29.63 -3.54
C GLY A 14 12.28 30.17 -2.85
N LYS A 15 11.49 29.29 -2.24
CA LYS A 15 10.21 29.63 -1.58
C LYS A 15 10.19 29.29 -0.09
N ARG A 16 11.21 28.58 0.40
CA ARG A 16 11.32 28.13 1.79
C ARG A 16 12.63 28.65 2.36
N PHE A 17 12.60 29.35 3.49
CA PHE A 17 13.85 29.72 4.16
C PHE A 17 14.39 28.50 4.91
N CYS A 18 15.64 28.11 4.64
CA CYS A 18 16.32 27.00 5.30
C CYS A 18 17.37 27.57 6.24
N VAL A 19 17.23 27.29 7.54
CA VAL A 19 18.16 27.76 8.58
C VAL A 19 19.57 27.18 8.38
N LYS A 20 19.67 25.91 7.97
CA LYS A 20 20.96 25.24 7.71
C LYS A 20 21.75 25.89 6.58
N GLU A 21 21.06 26.29 5.52
CA GLU A 21 21.67 26.92 4.35
C GLU A 21 21.70 28.45 4.45
N ASP A 22 21.14 28.99 5.53
CA ASP A 22 20.88 30.42 5.77
C ASP A 22 20.31 31.16 4.54
N ASN A 23 19.43 30.50 3.80
CA ASN A 23 18.93 31.02 2.52
C ASN A 23 17.64 30.38 2.05
N PHE A 24 17.07 30.92 0.96
CA PHE A 24 15.88 30.38 0.33
C PHE A 24 16.21 29.15 -0.55
N ILE A 25 15.49 28.07 -0.31
CA ILE A 25 15.54 26.83 -1.09
C ILE A 25 14.16 26.50 -1.71
N CYS A 26 14.15 25.66 -2.74
CA CYS A 26 12.92 25.17 -3.34
C CYS A 26 12.37 23.96 -2.57
N SER A 27 11.08 23.66 -2.76
CA SER A 27 10.43 22.51 -2.09
C SER A 27 11.07 21.17 -2.43
N LYS A 28 11.59 20.99 -3.66
CA LYS A 28 12.26 19.73 -4.08
C LYS A 28 13.59 19.54 -3.37
N CYS A 29 14.46 20.56 -3.37
CA CYS A 29 15.73 20.49 -2.65
C CYS A 29 15.51 20.33 -1.15
N CYS A 30 14.57 21.09 -0.57
CA CYS A 30 14.15 20.90 0.83
C CYS A 30 13.71 19.46 1.10
N GLY A 31 12.94 18.83 0.20
CA GLY A 31 12.53 17.44 0.33
C GLY A 31 13.67 16.41 0.29
N ILE A 32 14.77 16.73 -0.40
CA ILE A 32 15.96 15.87 -0.56
C ILE A 32 16.91 16.04 0.62
N VAL A 33 17.17 17.28 1.05
CA VAL A 33 18.19 17.57 2.08
C VAL A 33 17.62 17.65 3.49
N ARG A 34 16.29 17.61 3.66
CA ARG A 34 15.68 17.61 5.00
C ARG A 34 16.01 16.31 5.71
N ASP A 35 16.47 16.45 6.94
CA ASP A 35 16.81 15.36 7.83
C ASP A 35 16.24 15.67 9.22
N PRO A 36 15.35 14.83 9.78
CA PRO A 36 14.78 15.05 11.11
C PRO A 36 15.80 15.16 12.24
N GLN A 37 17.01 14.65 12.08
CA GLN A 37 18.06 14.73 13.09
C GLN A 37 18.92 15.99 12.98
N LEU A 38 18.97 16.62 11.79
CA LEU A 38 19.86 17.76 11.52
C LEU A 38 19.11 19.07 11.27
N CYS A 39 17.81 19.03 11.00
CA CYS A 39 16.99 20.22 10.85
C CYS A 39 16.57 20.79 12.22
N PRO A 40 16.43 22.13 12.35
CA PRO A 40 15.89 22.73 13.57
C PRO A 40 14.49 22.21 13.91
N ASN A 41 14.25 21.96 15.18
CA ASN A 41 12.98 21.40 15.68
C ASN A 41 11.77 22.32 15.43
N ASP A 42 12.00 23.62 15.27
CA ASP A 42 10.99 24.63 14.97
C ASP A 42 10.79 24.87 13.46
N CYS A 43 11.45 24.10 12.60
CA CYS A 43 11.31 24.25 11.15
C CYS A 43 9.86 23.94 10.72
N PRO A 44 9.13 24.89 10.12
CA PRO A 44 7.73 24.68 9.72
C PRO A 44 7.59 23.62 8.61
N TYR A 45 8.69 23.31 7.93
CA TYR A 45 8.76 22.26 6.91
C TYR A 45 9.17 20.89 7.49
N LEU A 46 9.62 20.87 8.74
CA LEU A 46 9.86 19.65 9.53
C LEU A 46 8.58 19.19 10.23
N PHE A 47 7.72 20.12 10.68
CA PHE A 47 6.48 19.81 11.42
C PHE A 47 5.54 18.83 10.69
N SER A 48 5.47 18.91 9.35
CA SER A 48 4.75 17.95 8.49
C SER A 48 5.34 16.51 8.46
N VAL A 49 6.44 16.27 9.17
CA VAL A 49 7.13 14.98 9.34
C VAL A 49 7.06 14.48 10.79
N THR A 50 6.93 15.36 11.78
CA THR A 50 6.92 14.98 13.22
C THR A 50 5.57 14.49 13.73
N GLU A 51 4.43 14.91 13.16
CA GLU A 51 3.14 14.25 13.44
C GLU A 51 3.05 12.84 12.81
N LYS A 52 3.96 12.47 11.89
CA LYS A 52 3.91 11.21 11.15
C LYS A 52 4.37 9.95 11.90
N LYS A 53 4.70 9.96 13.19
CA LYS A 53 5.23 8.74 13.84
C LYS A 53 4.76 8.53 15.28
N LYS A 54 3.47 8.29 15.48
CA LYS A 54 2.95 7.53 16.66
C LYS A 54 1.81 6.56 16.37
N ALA A 55 1.35 6.43 15.12
CA ALA A 55 0.21 5.54 14.81
C ALA A 55 0.45 4.07 15.14
N GLY A 56 1.65 3.54 14.89
CA GLY A 56 1.95 2.14 15.19
C GLY A 56 1.72 1.77 16.65
N GLU A 57 1.74 2.75 17.55
CA GLU A 57 1.56 2.61 19.00
C GLU A 57 0.10 2.77 19.46
N TRP A 58 -0.75 3.46 18.70
CA TRP A 58 -2.16 3.61 19.06
C TRP A 58 -2.91 2.28 18.95
N PRO A 59 -3.84 1.99 19.86
CA PRO A 59 -4.53 0.71 19.89
C PRO A 59 -5.30 0.46 18.59
N LEU A 60 -5.26 -0.80 18.13
CA LEU A 60 -6.07 -1.26 17.00
C LEU A 60 -7.55 -1.14 17.37
N TYR A 61 -8.33 -0.50 16.50
CA TYR A 61 -9.78 -0.43 16.60
C TYR A 61 -10.43 -1.55 15.77
N ARG A 62 -10.04 -1.64 14.49
CA ARG A 62 -10.52 -2.66 13.55
C ARG A 62 -9.45 -3.02 12.54
N VAL A 63 -9.44 -4.28 12.14
CA VAL A 63 -8.66 -4.82 11.03
C VAL A 63 -9.64 -5.65 10.21
N LEU A 64 -9.92 -5.20 8.99
CA LEU A 64 -10.94 -5.80 8.13
C LEU A 64 -10.33 -6.15 6.78
N MET A 65 -10.81 -7.22 6.19
CA MET A 65 -10.42 -7.66 4.86
C MET A 65 -11.64 -8.18 4.11
N THR A 66 -11.76 -7.86 2.82
CA THR A 66 -12.84 -8.41 1.99
C THR A 66 -12.62 -9.90 1.75
N THR A 67 -13.69 -10.69 1.83
CA THR A 67 -13.62 -12.16 1.68
C THR A 67 -13.42 -12.65 0.23
N PRO A 68 -13.90 -11.98 -0.83
CA PRO A 68 -13.66 -12.44 -2.19
C PRO A 68 -12.17 -12.52 -2.51
N LYS A 69 -11.80 -13.64 -3.12
CA LYS A 69 -10.50 -13.84 -3.74
C LYS A 69 -10.41 -12.90 -4.95
N GLY A 70 -9.34 -12.14 -5.07
CA GLY A 70 -9.06 -11.39 -6.31
C GLY A 70 -8.19 -10.20 -5.99
N SER A 71 -8.85 -9.08 -6.10
CA SER A 71 -8.48 -7.90 -5.36
C SER A 71 -9.10 -7.94 -3.97
N ARG A 72 -8.28 -7.81 -2.93
CA ARG A 72 -8.74 -7.63 -1.55
C ARG A 72 -8.58 -6.19 -1.12
N SER A 73 -9.64 -5.64 -0.53
CA SER A 73 -9.54 -4.41 0.23
C SER A 73 -9.23 -4.75 1.69
N ILE A 74 -8.22 -4.11 2.25
CA ILE A 74 -7.75 -4.28 3.62
C ILE A 74 -7.84 -2.94 4.34
N VAL A 75 -8.61 -2.89 5.42
CA VAL A 75 -8.78 -1.70 6.25
C VAL A 75 -8.12 -1.91 7.60
N VAL A 76 -7.25 -0.99 8.01
CA VAL A 76 -6.68 -0.95 9.35
C VAL A 76 -7.01 0.41 9.97
N ALA A 77 -7.73 0.38 11.08
CA ALA A 77 -8.10 1.56 11.85
C ALA A 77 -7.51 1.51 13.26
N ARG A 78 -7.06 2.65 13.74
CA ARG A 78 -6.51 2.82 15.09
C ARG A 78 -7.18 3.97 15.80
N GLU A 79 -7.41 3.78 17.10
CA GLU A 79 -8.05 4.78 17.94
C GLU A 79 -7.03 5.70 18.58
N LYS A 80 -7.23 7.01 18.41
CA LYS A 80 -6.40 8.06 18.98
C LYS A 80 -6.85 8.37 20.41
N GLU A 81 -6.00 9.06 21.16
CA GLU A 81 -6.30 9.49 22.54
C GLU A 81 -7.58 10.35 22.64
N ASN A 82 -7.91 11.09 21.58
CA ASN A 82 -9.13 11.91 21.51
C ASN A 82 -10.41 11.11 21.19
N GLY A 83 -10.35 9.78 21.12
CA GLY A 83 -11.47 8.88 20.82
C GLY A 83 -11.89 8.83 19.35
N LYS A 84 -11.28 9.63 18.49
CA LYS A 84 -11.45 9.54 17.02
C LYS A 84 -10.49 8.52 16.44
N LEU A 85 -10.74 8.11 15.20
CA LEU A 85 -9.95 7.13 14.49
C LEU A 85 -9.07 7.81 13.44
N GLN A 86 -7.97 7.14 13.10
CA GLN A 86 -7.36 7.23 11.79
C GLN A 86 -7.47 5.86 11.13
N PHE A 87 -7.47 5.81 9.81
CA PHE A 87 -7.45 4.54 9.10
C PHE A 87 -6.71 4.61 7.77
N ILE A 88 -6.33 3.44 7.29
CA ILE A 88 -5.86 3.19 5.94
C ILE A 88 -6.73 2.09 5.34
N SER A 89 -7.12 2.25 4.08
CA SER A 89 -7.72 1.21 3.24
C SER A 89 -6.81 0.95 2.07
N VAL A 90 -6.36 -0.29 1.90
CA VAL A 90 -5.39 -0.71 0.89
C VAL A 90 -6.06 -1.72 -0.03
N LEU A 91 -6.06 -1.46 -1.33
CA LEU A 91 -6.53 -2.39 -2.35
C LEU A 91 -5.33 -3.15 -2.92
N VAL A 92 -5.30 -4.46 -2.70
CA VAL A 92 -4.26 -5.36 -3.19
C VAL A 92 -4.87 -6.32 -4.18
N ASP A 93 -4.38 -6.30 -5.41
CA ASP A 93 -4.61 -7.31 -6.43
C ASP A 93 -3.58 -8.42 -6.26
N GLU A 94 -4.00 -9.55 -5.72
CA GLU A 94 -3.09 -10.64 -5.33
C GLU A 94 -2.53 -11.42 -6.53
N TRP A 95 -3.13 -11.28 -7.72
CA TRP A 95 -2.82 -12.11 -8.90
C TRP A 95 -2.41 -11.32 -10.14
N LYS A 96 -2.35 -10.00 -10.05
CA LYS A 96 -1.96 -9.18 -11.20
C LYS A 96 -1.12 -7.99 -10.78
N MET A 97 -1.75 -6.88 -10.40
CA MET A 97 -1.06 -5.60 -10.21
C MET A 97 -0.36 -5.44 -8.86
N GLY A 98 -0.63 -6.30 -7.88
CA GLY A 98 -0.14 -6.10 -6.52
C GLY A 98 -0.84 -4.93 -5.83
N LEU A 99 -0.10 -3.99 -5.27
CA LEU A 99 -0.66 -2.81 -4.61
C LEU A 99 -1.31 -1.86 -5.64
N LYS A 100 -2.65 -1.95 -5.77
CA LYS A 100 -3.44 -1.27 -6.81
C LYS A 100 -3.83 0.16 -6.40
N ASP A 101 -4.37 0.31 -5.19
CA ASP A 101 -4.81 1.61 -4.69
C ASP A 101 -4.73 1.71 -3.15
N CYS A 102 -4.82 2.93 -2.64
CA CYS A 102 -4.86 3.20 -1.21
C CYS A 102 -5.57 4.52 -0.93
N LEU A 103 -6.36 4.55 0.13
CA LEU A 103 -6.90 5.76 0.72
C LEU A 103 -6.75 5.73 2.25
N GLY A 104 -6.94 6.87 2.90
CA GLY A 104 -6.89 6.94 4.36
C GLY A 104 -7.37 8.29 4.87
N GLU A 105 -7.58 8.35 6.18
CA GLU A 105 -7.97 9.57 6.88
C GLU A 105 -7.29 9.61 8.25
N HIS A 106 -6.84 10.79 8.66
CA HIS A 106 -6.14 11.01 9.92
C HIS A 106 -7.10 11.24 11.09
N ASP A 107 -8.31 11.74 10.81
CA ASP A 107 -9.28 12.09 11.84
C ASP A 107 -10.74 11.86 11.42
N ILE A 108 -11.28 10.69 11.76
CA ILE A 108 -12.68 10.32 11.48
C ILE A 108 -13.40 9.89 12.76
N SER A 109 -14.68 10.20 12.90
CA SER A 109 -15.47 9.66 14.02
C SER A 109 -15.75 8.16 13.84
N LYS A 110 -15.89 7.42 14.95
CA LYS A 110 -16.27 5.99 14.90
C LYS A 110 -17.53 5.76 14.08
N LYS A 111 -18.55 6.61 14.26
CA LYS A 111 -19.81 6.55 13.52
C LYS A 111 -19.65 6.72 12.00
N GLU A 112 -18.79 7.63 11.57
CA GLU A 112 -18.52 7.83 10.14
C GLU A 112 -17.71 6.68 9.56
N PHE A 113 -16.71 6.18 10.31
CA PHE A 113 -15.94 5.01 9.94
C PHE A 113 -16.84 3.77 9.77
N ASP A 114 -17.72 3.49 10.74
CA ASP A 114 -18.62 2.35 10.69
C ASP A 114 -19.58 2.43 9.49
N LYS A 115 -20.00 3.65 9.09
CA LYS A 115 -20.78 3.85 7.85
C LYS A 115 -19.97 3.52 6.60
N LEU A 116 -18.70 3.93 6.53
CA LEU A 116 -17.84 3.62 5.39
C LEU A 116 -17.61 2.11 5.26
N VAL A 117 -17.37 1.43 6.37
CA VAL A 117 -17.23 -0.04 6.39
C VAL A 117 -18.53 -0.70 5.94
N ALA A 118 -19.68 -0.24 6.43
CA ALA A 118 -20.99 -0.81 6.07
C ALA A 118 -21.36 -0.64 4.59
N MET A 119 -20.71 0.26 3.84
CA MET A 119 -20.91 0.36 2.39
C MET A 119 -20.31 -0.82 1.61
N GLN A 120 -19.44 -1.61 2.23
CA GLN A 120 -18.82 -2.78 1.64
C GLN A 120 -19.18 -4.03 2.47
N PRO A 121 -20.22 -4.79 2.07
CA PRO A 121 -20.77 -5.87 2.90
C PRO A 121 -19.82 -7.04 3.09
N ASP A 122 -18.81 -7.18 2.23
CA ASP A 122 -17.93 -8.34 2.20
C ASP A 122 -16.73 -8.25 3.16
N TYR A 123 -16.63 -7.17 3.96
CA TYR A 123 -15.60 -7.07 4.98
C TYR A 123 -15.83 -8.07 6.11
N ALA A 124 -14.78 -8.83 6.43
CA ALA A 124 -14.69 -9.66 7.62
C ALA A 124 -13.53 -9.19 8.51
N ASP A 125 -13.62 -9.49 9.81
CA ASP A 125 -12.50 -9.30 10.73
C ASP A 125 -11.28 -10.12 10.27
N ALA A 126 -10.10 -9.52 10.31
CA ALA A 126 -8.88 -10.11 9.80
C ALA A 126 -7.69 -9.95 10.76
N ASN A 127 -6.69 -10.81 10.61
CA ASN A 127 -5.45 -10.71 11.38
C ASN A 127 -4.51 -9.66 10.77
N LEU A 128 -3.98 -8.75 11.59
CA LEU A 128 -3.09 -7.70 11.10
C LEU A 128 -1.82 -8.24 10.42
N ASN A 129 -1.23 -9.32 10.93
CA ASN A 129 0.01 -9.86 10.35
C ASN A 129 -0.25 -10.49 8.98
N GLU A 130 -1.36 -11.22 8.83
CA GLU A 130 -1.80 -11.73 7.53
C GLU A 130 -2.06 -10.59 6.53
N CYS A 131 -2.77 -9.54 6.97
CA CYS A 131 -2.97 -8.34 6.15
C CYS A 131 -1.64 -7.70 5.73
N LYS A 132 -0.66 -7.63 6.64
CA LYS A 132 0.67 -7.08 6.33
C LYS A 132 1.42 -7.94 5.32
N GLU A 133 1.34 -9.26 5.40
CA GLU A 133 1.97 -10.17 4.44
C GLU A 133 1.39 -9.97 3.04
N ILE A 134 0.06 -9.87 2.92
CA ILE A 134 -0.63 -9.60 1.65
C ILE A 134 -0.21 -8.24 1.09
N ILE A 135 -0.23 -7.18 1.92
CA ILE A 135 0.19 -5.83 1.51
C ILE A 135 1.67 -5.82 1.08
N LYS A 136 2.55 -6.49 1.83
CA LYS A 136 3.99 -6.56 1.53
C LYS A 136 4.24 -7.28 0.21
N ARG A 137 3.53 -8.38 -0.05
CA ARG A 137 3.56 -9.08 -1.34
C ARG A 137 3.03 -8.21 -2.47
N GLY A 138 1.93 -7.48 -2.24
CA GLY A 138 1.39 -6.52 -3.20
C GLY A 138 2.38 -5.41 -3.57
N ILE A 139 3.13 -4.89 -2.60
CA ILE A 139 4.22 -3.93 -2.85
C ILE A 139 5.31 -4.59 -3.71
N LEU A 140 5.75 -5.79 -3.34
CA LEU A 140 6.77 -6.54 -4.09
C LEU A 140 6.37 -6.77 -5.54
N ILE A 141 5.12 -7.17 -5.79
CA ILE A 141 4.56 -7.33 -7.15
C ILE A 141 4.64 -6.01 -7.92
N ALA A 142 4.09 -4.93 -7.35
CA ALA A 142 4.07 -3.63 -8.01
C ALA A 142 5.48 -3.12 -8.31
N GLU A 143 6.44 -3.27 -7.39
CA GLU A 143 7.84 -2.89 -7.58
C GLU A 143 8.53 -3.74 -8.65
N THR A 144 8.30 -5.05 -8.65
CA THR A 144 8.87 -5.99 -9.63
C THR A 144 8.40 -5.66 -11.04
N LEU A 145 7.14 -5.27 -11.20
CA LEU A 145 6.55 -4.87 -12.47
C LEU A 145 6.83 -3.40 -12.85
N GLY A 146 7.52 -2.63 -12.00
CA GLY A 146 7.77 -1.21 -12.23
C GLY A 146 6.51 -0.32 -12.16
N LEU A 147 5.45 -0.79 -11.50
CA LEU A 147 4.20 -0.06 -11.31
C LEU A 147 4.33 1.01 -10.24
N ARG A 148 3.49 2.05 -10.35
CA ARG A 148 3.52 3.17 -9.43
C ARG A 148 2.84 2.81 -8.11
N ILE A 149 3.61 2.83 -7.02
CA ILE A 149 3.04 2.80 -5.66
C ILE A 149 2.17 4.06 -5.41
N PRO A 150 0.91 3.90 -4.96
CA PRO A 150 0.00 5.01 -4.67
C PRO A 150 0.61 6.04 -3.70
N ARG A 151 0.32 7.32 -3.93
CA ARG A 151 0.83 8.41 -3.07
C ARG A 151 0.29 8.25 -1.65
N ASP A 152 -0.98 7.94 -1.53
CA ASP A 152 -1.70 7.85 -0.26
C ASP A 152 -1.17 6.67 0.55
N PHE A 153 -0.78 5.57 -0.10
CA PHE A 153 -0.09 4.48 0.59
C PHE A 153 1.17 4.97 1.30
N ARG A 154 2.02 5.77 0.63
CA ARG A 154 3.22 6.34 1.26
C ARG A 154 2.90 7.30 2.41
N GLU A 155 1.73 7.93 2.36
CA GLU A 155 1.27 8.82 3.40
C GLU A 155 0.77 8.07 4.63
N PHE A 156 -0.06 7.03 4.43
CA PHE A 156 -0.80 6.35 5.48
C PHE A 156 -0.18 5.03 5.95
N LYS A 157 0.82 4.46 5.25
CA LYS A 157 1.39 3.13 5.57
C LYS A 157 1.87 2.97 7.02
N TYR A 158 2.21 4.06 7.70
CA TYR A 158 2.60 4.05 9.11
C TYR A 158 1.47 3.57 10.06
N ILE A 159 0.20 3.64 9.64
CA ILE A 159 -0.96 3.10 10.36
C ILE A 159 -0.91 1.57 10.45
N LEU A 160 -0.31 0.91 9.45
CA LEU A 160 -0.11 -0.53 9.45
C LEU A 160 0.91 -0.96 10.52
N GLY A 161 1.70 -0.03 11.05
CA GLY A 161 2.85 -0.32 11.90
C GLY A 161 4.07 -0.74 11.09
N ASP A 162 4.93 -1.55 11.67
CA ASP A 162 6.14 -2.01 11.00
C ASP A 162 5.82 -3.01 9.87
N LEU A 163 6.20 -2.65 8.64
CA LEU A 163 6.15 -3.47 7.43
C LEU A 163 7.55 -3.87 6.95
N ASP A 164 8.62 -3.27 7.47
CA ASP A 164 9.96 -3.47 6.96
C ASP A 164 10.48 -4.86 7.35
N ASN A 165 10.09 -5.34 8.54
CA ASN A 165 10.39 -6.68 9.05
C ASN A 165 9.41 -7.79 8.61
N VAL A 166 8.47 -7.49 7.71
CA VAL A 166 7.56 -8.52 7.17
C VAL A 166 8.26 -9.21 6.01
N GLU A 167 8.57 -10.48 6.18
CA GLU A 167 9.19 -11.32 5.14
C GLU A 167 8.11 -11.95 4.27
N VAL A 168 8.34 -11.92 2.94
CA VAL A 168 7.50 -12.63 1.97
C VAL A 168 8.38 -13.60 1.20
N THR A 169 8.02 -14.88 1.21
CA THR A 169 8.82 -15.96 0.63
C THR A 169 8.07 -16.72 -0.47
N GLY A 170 8.80 -17.52 -1.23
CA GLY A 170 8.28 -18.32 -2.35
C GLY A 170 8.03 -17.49 -3.62
N SER A 171 7.17 -18.00 -4.49
CA SER A 171 6.82 -17.38 -5.77
C SER A 171 6.19 -15.99 -5.58
N LEU A 172 6.31 -15.13 -6.59
CA LEU A 172 5.79 -13.77 -6.56
C LEU A 172 4.26 -13.77 -6.38
N TYR A 173 3.57 -14.55 -7.20
CA TYR A 173 2.13 -14.81 -7.12
C TYR A 173 1.86 -16.17 -6.47
N LYS A 174 0.76 -16.28 -5.75
CA LYS A 174 0.35 -17.51 -5.07
C LYS A 174 -0.88 -18.13 -5.74
N CYS A 175 -1.09 -19.42 -5.49
CA CYS A 175 -2.25 -20.18 -5.94
C CYS A 175 -3.55 -19.42 -5.69
N PHE A 176 -4.37 -19.28 -6.74
CA PHE A 176 -5.68 -18.64 -6.68
C PHE A 176 -6.60 -19.32 -5.65
N GLU A 177 -6.57 -20.66 -5.57
CA GLU A 177 -7.47 -21.38 -4.69
C GLU A 177 -7.06 -21.33 -3.23
N CYS A 178 -5.87 -21.81 -2.87
CA CYS A 178 -5.49 -21.86 -1.45
C CYS A 178 -4.86 -20.57 -0.93
N GLY A 179 -4.51 -19.62 -1.79
CA GLY A 179 -3.82 -18.36 -1.44
C GLY A 179 -2.39 -18.52 -0.93
N LYS A 180 -1.88 -19.76 -0.83
CA LYS A 180 -0.61 -20.09 -0.13
C LYS A 180 0.40 -20.82 -1.00
N GLY A 181 -0.09 -21.69 -1.88
CA GLY A 181 0.77 -22.52 -2.72
C GLY A 181 1.61 -21.68 -3.68
N ASP A 182 2.88 -22.06 -3.82
CA ASP A 182 3.75 -21.46 -4.82
C ASP A 182 3.29 -21.81 -6.23
N LEU A 183 3.49 -20.87 -7.16
CA LEU A 183 3.29 -21.08 -8.58
C LEU A 183 4.64 -21.27 -9.28
N PRO A 184 4.71 -22.15 -10.30
CA PRO A 184 5.90 -22.30 -11.14
C PRO A 184 6.37 -20.99 -11.78
N ASP A 185 7.68 -20.85 -12.01
CA ASP A 185 8.29 -19.62 -12.53
C ASP A 185 7.76 -19.23 -13.92
N ASP A 186 7.49 -20.20 -14.80
CA ASP A 186 6.91 -19.96 -16.13
C ASP A 186 5.50 -19.37 -16.06
N ILE A 187 4.68 -19.84 -15.12
CA ILE A 187 3.36 -19.26 -14.82
C ILE A 187 3.50 -17.86 -14.25
N VAL A 188 4.47 -17.63 -13.36
CA VAL A 188 4.75 -16.31 -12.80
C VAL A 188 5.15 -15.32 -13.90
N GLU A 189 6.00 -15.72 -14.85
CA GLU A 189 6.36 -14.88 -16.00
C GLU A 189 5.15 -14.59 -16.90
N GLN A 190 4.30 -15.59 -17.17
CA GLN A 190 3.07 -15.38 -17.93
C GLN A 190 2.14 -14.35 -17.27
N ILE A 191 1.96 -14.42 -15.95
CA ILE A 191 1.16 -13.44 -15.21
C ILE A 191 1.74 -12.03 -15.37
N LYS A 192 3.07 -11.88 -15.28
CA LYS A 192 3.74 -10.57 -15.44
C LYS A 192 3.50 -10.01 -16.84
N GLU A 193 3.66 -10.82 -17.88
CA GLU A 193 3.46 -10.41 -19.28
C GLU A 193 2.04 -9.91 -19.52
N VAL A 194 1.03 -10.70 -19.11
CA VAL A 194 -0.38 -10.30 -19.23
C VAL A 194 -0.67 -9.04 -18.41
N THR A 195 -0.11 -8.94 -17.20
CA THR A 195 -0.27 -7.74 -16.37
C THR A 195 0.26 -6.50 -17.07
N LEU A 196 1.49 -6.55 -17.61
CA LEU A 196 2.10 -5.40 -18.28
C LEU A 196 1.35 -5.01 -19.56
N HIS A 197 0.85 -6.01 -20.30
CA HIS A 197 0.00 -5.77 -21.46
C HIS A 197 -1.27 -5.01 -21.08
N ASP A 198 -2.01 -5.49 -20.07
CA ASP A 198 -3.28 -4.90 -19.68
C ASP A 198 -3.12 -3.53 -19.02
N VAL A 199 -2.02 -3.31 -18.29
CA VAL A 199 -1.64 -2.00 -17.79
C VAL A 199 -1.36 -1.04 -18.94
N ALA A 200 -0.63 -1.47 -19.97
CA ALA A 200 -0.34 -0.64 -21.14
C ALA A 200 -1.61 -0.33 -21.96
N ALA A 201 -2.55 -1.27 -22.03
CA ALA A 201 -3.85 -1.09 -22.66
C ALA A 201 -4.82 -0.24 -21.82
N GLY A 202 -4.55 -0.05 -20.53
CA GLY A 202 -5.41 0.72 -19.63
C GLY A 202 -6.71 0.00 -19.25
N VAL A 203 -6.73 -1.34 -19.33
CA VAL A 203 -7.91 -2.17 -19.08
C VAL A 203 -7.95 -2.77 -17.67
N CYS A 204 -6.90 -2.59 -16.87
CA CYS A 204 -6.90 -3.06 -15.48
C CYS A 204 -7.99 -2.37 -14.64
N GLY A 205 -8.84 -3.16 -14.00
CA GLY A 205 -10.02 -2.71 -13.26
C GLY A 205 -11.26 -2.42 -14.12
N THR A 206 -11.24 -2.76 -15.41
CA THR A 206 -12.40 -2.67 -16.31
C THR A 206 -12.94 -4.05 -16.65
N GLU A 207 -14.08 -4.11 -17.35
CA GLU A 207 -14.64 -5.37 -17.85
C GLU A 207 -13.77 -6.07 -18.90
N ASP A 208 -12.87 -5.32 -19.54
CA ASP A 208 -11.91 -5.82 -20.53
C ASP A 208 -10.63 -6.38 -19.89
N GLU A 209 -10.55 -6.39 -18.56
CA GLU A 209 -9.40 -6.92 -17.83
C GLU A 209 -9.25 -8.43 -18.06
N THR A 210 -8.05 -8.88 -18.45
CA THR A 210 -7.77 -10.32 -18.55
C THR A 210 -7.78 -10.95 -17.16
N MET A 211 -8.68 -11.90 -16.96
CA MET A 211 -8.79 -12.65 -15.70
C MET A 211 -7.79 -13.81 -15.69
N LEU A 212 -7.01 -13.92 -14.59
CA LEU A 212 -5.97 -14.94 -14.42
C LEU A 212 -6.33 -15.88 -13.27
N TYR A 213 -6.40 -17.18 -13.56
CA TYR A 213 -6.73 -18.22 -12.60
C TYR A 213 -5.70 -19.34 -12.68
N PHE A 214 -4.67 -19.26 -11.83
CA PHE A 214 -3.63 -20.28 -11.74
C PHE A 214 -3.61 -20.93 -10.36
N VAL A 215 -3.54 -22.25 -10.34
CA VAL A 215 -3.56 -23.07 -9.12
C VAL A 215 -2.23 -23.84 -8.97
N CYS A 216 -1.81 -24.09 -7.72
CA CYS A 216 -0.63 -24.88 -7.43
C CYS A 216 -0.88 -26.39 -7.66
N ASP A 217 0.20 -27.17 -7.77
CA ASP A 217 0.13 -28.60 -8.06
C ASP A 217 -0.70 -29.40 -7.05
N LYS A 218 -0.66 -29.01 -5.78
CA LYS A 218 -1.49 -29.63 -4.74
C LYS A 218 -2.98 -29.45 -5.04
N CYS A 219 -3.42 -28.23 -5.38
CA CYS A 219 -4.82 -27.96 -5.67
C CYS A 219 -5.26 -28.61 -7.00
N LYS A 220 -4.36 -28.71 -8.00
CA LYS A 220 -4.63 -29.46 -9.24
C LYS A 220 -4.90 -30.93 -8.97
N GLY A 221 -4.07 -31.57 -8.13
CA GLY A 221 -4.22 -32.98 -7.80
C GLY A 221 -5.44 -33.32 -6.93
N GLU A 222 -6.01 -32.34 -6.22
CA GLU A 222 -7.25 -32.51 -5.46
C GLU A 222 -8.48 -32.53 -6.40
N GLU A 223 -8.45 -31.82 -7.53
CA GLU A 223 -9.52 -31.85 -8.55
C GLU A 223 -9.56 -33.19 -9.31
N GLU A 224 -8.40 -33.78 -9.62
CA GLU A 224 -8.32 -35.07 -10.34
C GLU A 224 -8.74 -36.28 -9.46
N GLY A 225 -8.80 -36.12 -8.13
CA GLY A 225 -9.17 -37.17 -7.18
C GLY A 225 -10.69 -37.35 -6.99
N GLU A 226 -11.51 -36.38 -7.37
CA GLU A 226 -12.97 -36.43 -7.23
C GLU A 226 -13.69 -37.02 -8.46
N GLU A 227 -13.05 -37.06 -9.64
CA GLU A 227 -13.61 -37.70 -10.84
C GLU A 227 -13.38 -39.23 -10.91
N GLY A 228 -12.71 -39.81 -9.91
CA GLY A 228 -12.40 -41.25 -9.83
C GLY A 228 -13.40 -42.11 -9.05
N VAL A 229 -14.52 -41.56 -8.58
CA VAL A 229 -15.56 -42.30 -7.83
C VAL A 229 -16.94 -42.06 -8.48
N ALA A 230 -17.19 -42.73 -9.60
CA ALA A 230 -18.53 -42.94 -10.15
C ALA A 230 -18.65 -44.35 -10.74
#